data_AF-A0A7R9YHW8-F1
#
_entry.id   AF-A0A7R9YHW8-F1
#
_cell.length_a   1.000
_cell.length_b   1.000
_cell.length_c   1.000
_cell.angle_alpha   90.00
_cell.angle_beta   90.00
_cell.angle_gamma   90.00
#
_symmetry.space_group_name_H-M   'P 1'
#
loop_
_entity.id
_entity.type
_entity.pdbx_description
1 polymer ?
#
loop_
_entity_poly.entity_id
_entity_poly.type
_entity_poly.pdbx_seq_one_letter_code
_entity_poly.pdbx_strand_id
1 'polypeptide(L)'
;MAGLPAEDLLEHIELTQCECLNQSSEHTLRHCLEQGARDQPTLHLQSDCDEELLIRIAFRSPVRLAYLRIEAPPGTAPASIRLFANKLGLDFDSAKSEAPTQELALGEADVAAGAKPIELRFVLFQMVSSLTLFVGANQSGGEETVIQRLQLLGAPIVHEGAKRSKEDQDRATKGDWLGSGTAGA
;
A
#
# COMPACT_ATOMS: atom_id res chain seq x y z
N MET A 1 -22.61 5.73 -5.75
CA MET A 1 -21.24 5.84 -6.29
C MET A 1 -20.64 4.45 -6.26
N ALA A 2 -20.37 3.84 -7.41
CA ALA A 2 -19.65 2.57 -7.44
C ALA A 2 -18.20 2.86 -7.01
N GLY A 3 -17.77 2.29 -5.89
CA GLY A 3 -16.36 2.34 -5.49
C GLY A 3 -15.51 1.72 -6.59
N LEU A 4 -14.32 2.29 -6.83
CA LEU A 4 -13.34 1.66 -7.71
C LEU A 4 -13.14 0.19 -7.28
N PRO A 5 -13.13 -0.77 -8.21
CA PRO A 5 -12.74 -2.13 -7.87
C PRO A 5 -11.31 -2.08 -7.30
N ALA A 6 -11.18 -2.40 -6.02
CA ALA A 6 -9.91 -2.40 -5.32
C ALA A 6 -9.34 -3.83 -5.35
N GLU A 7 -8.20 -4.00 -6.01
CA GLU A 7 -7.47 -5.27 -6.06
C GLU A 7 -6.39 -5.32 -4.98
N ASP A 8 -5.90 -6.52 -4.68
CA ASP A 8 -4.76 -6.69 -3.78
C ASP A 8 -3.46 -6.26 -4.48
N LEU A 9 -2.76 -5.32 -3.88
CA LEU A 9 -1.56 -4.71 -4.46
C LEU A 9 -0.27 -5.49 -4.20
N LEU A 10 -0.34 -6.71 -3.67
CA LEU A 10 0.84 -7.55 -3.41
C LEU A 10 1.77 -7.68 -4.64
N GLU A 11 1.22 -7.82 -5.84
CA GLU A 11 2.01 -7.91 -7.09
C GLU A 11 2.74 -6.61 -7.45
N HIS A 12 2.36 -5.49 -6.83
CA HIS A 12 3.00 -4.19 -6.99
C HIS A 12 4.00 -3.86 -5.87
N ILE A 13 4.05 -4.67 -4.80
CA ILE A 13 4.99 -4.48 -3.71
C ILE A 13 6.39 -4.98 -4.12
N GLU A 14 7.42 -4.19 -3.83
CA GLU A 14 8.83 -4.58 -3.95
C GLU A 14 9.28 -5.21 -2.63
N LEU A 15 9.05 -6.52 -2.47
CA LEU A 15 9.27 -7.24 -1.21
C LEU A 15 10.72 -7.17 -0.72
N THR A 16 11.70 -6.98 -1.62
CA THR A 16 13.11 -6.87 -1.23
C THR A 16 13.44 -5.53 -0.57
N GLN A 17 12.63 -4.51 -0.81
CA GLN A 17 12.74 -3.17 -0.22
C GLN A 17 11.75 -2.95 0.93
N CYS A 18 10.98 -3.97 1.30
CA CYS A 18 10.13 -3.94 2.47
C CYS A 18 10.92 -4.37 3.70
N GLU A 19 10.66 -3.70 4.82
CA GLU A 19 11.31 -4.00 6.09
C GLU A 19 10.34 -3.76 7.25
N CYS A 20 10.59 -4.41 8.37
CA CYS A 20 9.89 -4.15 9.62
C CYS A 20 10.91 -4.01 10.73
N LEU A 21 10.85 -2.88 11.45
CA LEU A 21 11.62 -2.69 12.68
C LEU A 21 10.88 -3.33 13.85
N ASN A 22 11.65 -3.83 14.81
CA ASN A 22 11.17 -4.56 15.99
C ASN A 22 10.37 -5.83 15.66
N GLN A 23 10.56 -6.45 14.49
CA GLN A 23 9.99 -7.76 14.21
C GLN A 23 10.80 -8.87 14.88
N SER A 24 10.11 -9.94 15.30
CA SER A 24 10.75 -11.17 15.76
C SER A 24 11.52 -11.86 14.62
N SER A 25 12.59 -12.56 14.99
CA SER A 25 13.38 -13.36 14.04
C SER A 25 12.62 -14.55 13.45
N GLU A 26 11.62 -15.09 14.17
CA GLU A 26 10.80 -16.23 13.74
C GLU A 26 9.51 -15.79 13.05
N HIS A 27 9.01 -14.60 13.36
CA HIS A 27 7.71 -14.09 12.92
C HIS A 27 7.87 -12.76 12.18
N THR A 28 8.24 -12.85 10.89
CA THR A 28 8.66 -11.70 10.07
C THR A 28 7.55 -11.08 9.23
N LEU A 29 7.79 -9.88 8.70
CA LEU A 29 6.86 -9.15 7.81
C LEU A 29 6.36 -9.99 6.62
N ARG A 30 7.20 -10.87 6.07
CA ARG A 30 6.82 -11.71 4.93
C ARG A 30 5.66 -12.63 5.25
N HIS A 31 5.57 -13.09 6.50
CA HIS A 31 4.53 -14.00 6.94
C HIS A 31 3.13 -13.38 6.90
N CYS A 32 2.99 -12.08 7.18
CA CYS A 32 1.68 -11.42 7.10
C CYS A 32 1.39 -10.78 5.74
N LEU A 33 2.40 -10.60 4.88
CA LEU A 33 2.29 -9.87 3.62
C LEU A 33 2.16 -10.77 2.39
N GLU A 34 2.95 -11.85 2.30
CA GLU A 34 2.99 -12.71 1.12
C GLU A 34 1.76 -13.63 1.03
N GLN A 35 1.23 -13.81 -0.19
CA GLN A 35 0.16 -14.76 -0.46
C GLN A 35 0.63 -16.19 -0.11
N GLY A 36 -0.26 -17.00 0.47
CA GLY A 36 0.07 -18.34 0.94
C GLY A 36 0.68 -18.35 2.33
N ALA A 37 1.58 -17.42 2.66
CA ALA A 37 2.10 -17.29 4.02
C ALA A 37 1.03 -16.70 4.95
N ARG A 38 0.42 -15.57 4.58
CA ARG A 38 -0.63 -14.90 5.35
C ARG A 38 -1.98 -15.64 5.39
N ASP A 39 -2.07 -16.76 4.69
CA ASP A 39 -3.23 -17.66 4.71
C ASP A 39 -3.01 -18.82 5.68
N GLN A 40 -1.81 -18.99 6.23
CA GLN A 40 -1.47 -20.00 7.22
C GLN A 40 -1.60 -19.41 8.63
N PRO A 41 -2.36 -20.03 9.54
CA PRO A 41 -2.58 -19.50 10.89
C PRO A 41 -1.31 -19.49 11.76
N THR A 42 -0.30 -20.29 11.40
CA THR A 42 0.97 -20.39 12.13
C THR A 42 1.97 -19.32 11.72
N LEU A 43 1.79 -18.70 10.55
CA LEU A 43 2.70 -17.68 10.02
C LEU A 43 2.09 -16.30 10.27
N HIS A 44 2.78 -15.49 11.04
CA HIS A 44 2.39 -14.13 11.38
C HIS A 44 3.63 -13.26 11.58
N LEU A 45 3.39 -11.96 11.60
CA LEU A 45 4.34 -10.96 12.07
C LEU A 45 4.12 -10.77 13.58
N GLN A 46 5.20 -10.75 14.35
CA GLN A 46 5.19 -10.50 15.79
C GLN A 46 6.26 -9.47 16.14
N SER A 47 6.00 -8.62 17.13
CA SER A 47 7.02 -7.74 17.71
C SER A 47 7.99 -8.48 18.63
N ASP A 48 9.23 -8.01 18.75
CA ASP A 48 10.30 -8.72 19.48
C ASP A 48 10.56 -8.18 20.88
N CYS A 49 10.68 -6.86 21.03
CA CYS A 49 11.09 -6.24 22.30
C CYS A 49 9.94 -5.61 23.09
N ASP A 50 8.98 -5.01 22.40
CA ASP A 50 7.82 -4.30 22.94
C ASP A 50 6.68 -4.36 21.91
N GLU A 51 5.55 -3.70 22.18
CA GLU A 51 4.37 -3.74 21.32
C GLU A 51 4.52 -2.96 20.01
N GLU A 52 5.59 -2.18 19.84
CA GLU A 52 5.73 -1.27 18.73
C GLU A 52 6.21 -1.98 17.47
N LEU A 53 5.60 -1.67 16.33
CA LEU A 53 6.07 -2.16 15.02
C LEU A 53 6.15 -0.99 14.06
N LEU A 54 7.24 -0.96 13.28
CA LEU A 54 7.38 -0.02 12.17
C LEU A 54 7.56 -0.77 10.86
N ILE A 55 6.49 -0.87 10.10
CA ILE A 55 6.42 -1.63 8.85
C ILE A 55 6.60 -0.64 7.69
N ARG A 56 7.57 -0.89 6.82
CA ARG A 56 7.83 -0.09 5.62
C ARG A 56 7.57 -0.94 4.39
N ILE A 57 6.66 -0.46 3.54
CA ILE A 57 6.25 -1.11 2.30
C ILE A 57 6.66 -0.22 1.14
N ALA A 58 7.45 -0.77 0.22
CA ALA A 58 7.85 -0.12 -1.02
C ALA A 58 7.04 -0.71 -2.18
N PHE A 59 6.62 0.14 -3.12
CA PHE A 59 5.96 -0.29 -4.35
C PHE A 59 6.89 -0.15 -5.54
N ARG A 60 6.84 -1.12 -6.47
CA ARG A 60 7.60 -1.12 -7.73
C ARG A 60 7.20 0.04 -8.64
N SER A 61 5.94 0.43 -8.56
CA SER A 61 5.35 1.57 -9.27
C SER A 61 4.34 2.24 -8.35
N PRO A 62 4.15 3.57 -8.44
CA PRO A 62 3.16 4.28 -7.63
C PRO A 62 1.75 3.68 -7.77
N VAL A 63 1.05 3.55 -6.65
CA VAL A 63 -0.31 3.00 -6.56
C VAL A 63 -1.28 4.01 -5.95
N ARG A 64 -2.58 3.72 -6.08
CA ARG A 64 -3.65 4.37 -5.33
C ARG A 64 -4.12 3.42 -4.25
N LEU A 65 -4.14 3.84 -2.98
CA LEU A 65 -4.66 3.03 -1.88
C LEU A 65 -6.09 3.45 -1.54
N ALA A 66 -6.98 2.48 -1.45
CA ALA A 66 -8.38 2.70 -1.10
C ALA A 66 -8.74 2.04 0.23
N TYR A 67 -8.19 0.86 0.51
CA TYR A 67 -8.47 0.13 1.74
C TYR A 67 -7.23 -0.53 2.33
N LEU A 68 -7.27 -0.73 3.64
CA LEU A 68 -6.32 -1.51 4.41
C LEU A 68 -7.08 -2.68 5.03
N ARG A 69 -6.61 -3.91 4.85
CA ARG A 69 -7.13 -5.06 5.58
C ARG A 69 -6.05 -5.61 6.50
N ILE A 70 -6.42 -5.76 7.76
CA ILE A 70 -5.57 -6.34 8.80
C ILE A 70 -6.36 -7.43 9.48
N GLU A 71 -5.72 -8.57 9.71
CA GLU A 71 -6.25 -9.62 10.57
C GLU A 71 -5.23 -9.89 11.67
N ALA A 72 -5.70 -9.93 12.91
CA ALA A 72 -4.87 -10.13 14.08
C ALA A 72 -5.65 -10.91 15.16
N PRO A 73 -4.96 -11.70 15.99
CA PRO A 73 -5.60 -12.41 17.08
C PRO A 73 -6.09 -11.42 18.16
N PRO A 74 -7.20 -11.73 18.86
CA PRO A 74 -7.69 -10.90 19.95
C PRO A 74 -6.64 -10.70 21.05
N GLY A 75 -6.60 -9.50 21.64
CA GLY A 75 -5.64 -9.12 22.67
C GLY A 75 -4.38 -8.46 22.09
N THR A 76 -3.62 -9.18 21.27
CA THR A 76 -2.36 -8.68 20.68
C THR A 76 -2.56 -7.94 19.35
N ALA A 77 -3.81 -7.73 18.94
CA ALA A 77 -4.11 -6.93 17.76
C ALA A 77 -3.74 -5.46 17.94
N PRO A 78 -3.30 -4.77 16.88
CA PRO A 78 -3.08 -3.32 16.91
C PRO A 78 -4.34 -2.56 17.34
N ALA A 79 -4.21 -1.61 18.27
CA ALA A 79 -5.29 -0.70 18.68
C ALA A 79 -5.35 0.56 17.80
N SER A 80 -4.20 1.03 17.35
CA SER A 80 -4.11 2.14 16.41
C SER A 80 -2.97 1.96 15.43
N ILE A 81 -3.15 2.51 14.23
CA ILE A 81 -2.13 2.49 13.19
C ILE A 81 -2.01 3.88 12.58
N ARG A 82 -0.79 4.41 12.58
CA ARG A 82 -0.44 5.67 11.93
C ARG A 82 0.19 5.37 10.58
N LEU A 83 -0.43 5.90 9.52
CA LEU A 83 -0.03 5.70 8.14
C LEU A 83 0.73 6.92 7.62
N PHE A 84 1.87 6.69 6.99
CA PHE A 84 2.69 7.73 6.37
C PHE A 84 2.97 7.35 4.91
N ALA A 85 2.34 8.07 3.99
CA ALA A 85 2.59 7.89 2.56
C ALA A 85 3.84 8.67 2.12
N ASN A 86 4.70 8.04 1.33
CA ASN A 86 5.88 8.64 0.68
C ASN A 86 6.90 9.26 1.65
N LYS A 87 6.93 8.80 2.91
CA LYS A 87 7.97 9.18 3.88
C LYS A 87 8.97 8.03 4.03
N LEU A 88 10.23 8.31 3.73
CA LEU A 88 11.34 7.39 3.90
C LEU A 88 12.09 7.71 5.19
N GLY A 89 12.71 6.71 5.81
CA GLY A 89 13.59 6.91 6.97
C GLY A 89 12.91 7.30 8.28
N LEU A 90 11.59 7.12 8.42
CA LEU A 90 10.87 7.28 9.69
C LEU A 90 11.41 6.31 10.74
N ASP A 91 11.76 6.78 11.93
CA ASP A 91 12.03 5.95 13.10
C ASP A 91 10.85 6.01 14.09
N PHE A 92 10.95 5.33 15.22
CA PHE A 92 9.89 5.28 16.24
C PHE A 92 9.58 6.67 16.81
N ASP A 93 10.59 7.48 17.11
CA ASP A 93 10.41 8.82 17.69
C ASP A 93 9.73 9.78 16.71
N SER A 94 10.15 9.75 15.44
CA SER A 94 9.54 10.54 14.36
C SER A 94 8.13 10.06 14.07
N ALA A 95 7.88 8.75 14.07
CA ALA A 95 6.54 8.21 13.87
C ALA A 95 5.56 8.57 14.99
N LYS A 96 6.04 8.75 16.23
CA LYS A 96 5.23 9.23 17.37
C LYS A 96 4.95 10.73 17.29
N SER A 97 5.92 11.53 16.90
CA SER A 97 5.84 13.00 16.96
C SER A 97 5.26 13.65 15.70
N GLU A 98 5.51 13.10 14.51
CA GLU A 98 5.08 13.71 13.25
C GLU A 98 3.62 13.40 12.90
N ALA A 99 2.92 14.39 12.32
CA ALA A 99 1.57 14.18 11.82
C ALA A 99 1.51 13.05 10.76
N PRO A 100 0.70 12.00 10.97
CA PRO A 100 0.52 10.95 9.98
C PRO A 100 -0.32 11.46 8.80
N THR A 101 -0.20 10.79 7.65
CA THR A 101 -1.10 11.00 6.52
C THR A 101 -2.53 10.65 6.93
N GLN A 102 -2.70 9.53 7.63
CA GLN A 102 -3.96 9.14 8.24
C GLN A 102 -3.67 8.30 9.48
N GLU A 103 -4.47 8.47 10.52
CA GLU A 103 -4.46 7.62 11.71
C GLU A 103 -5.75 6.80 11.74
N LEU A 104 -5.62 5.52 12.07
CA LEU A 104 -6.70 4.56 12.20
C LEU A 104 -6.81 4.12 13.64
N ALA A 105 -7.99 4.25 14.24
CA ALA A 105 -8.33 3.58 15.48
C ALA A 105 -9.04 2.27 15.12
N LEU A 106 -8.56 1.15 15.66
CA LEU A 106 -9.00 -0.19 15.30
C LEU A 106 -9.68 -0.85 16.49
N GLY A 107 -10.93 -1.30 16.29
CA GLY A 107 -11.61 -2.17 17.23
C GLY A 107 -11.40 -3.66 16.90
N GLU A 108 -11.86 -4.54 17.78
CA GLU A 108 -11.81 -6.00 17.57
C GLU A 108 -12.51 -6.42 16.26
N ALA A 109 -13.60 -5.75 15.89
CA ALA A 109 -14.36 -6.06 14.68
C ALA A 109 -13.62 -5.70 13.38
N ASP A 110 -12.69 -4.74 13.43
CA ASP A 110 -11.94 -4.29 12.25
C ASP A 110 -10.77 -5.23 11.91
N VAL A 111 -10.28 -5.96 12.92
CA VAL A 111 -9.10 -6.85 12.84
C VAL A 111 -9.44 -8.33 12.95
N ALA A 112 -10.72 -8.67 13.09
CA ALA A 112 -11.17 -10.06 13.13
C ALA A 112 -10.94 -10.77 11.79
N ALA A 113 -10.78 -12.10 11.84
CA ALA A 113 -10.68 -12.92 10.63
C ALA A 113 -11.91 -12.73 9.74
N GLY A 114 -11.70 -12.39 8.46
CA GLY A 114 -12.80 -12.11 7.52
C GLY A 114 -13.48 -10.75 7.71
N ALA A 115 -12.93 -9.87 8.54
CA ALA A 115 -13.40 -8.48 8.66
C ALA A 115 -13.38 -7.75 7.32
N LYS A 116 -14.25 -6.75 7.20
CA LYS A 116 -14.28 -5.88 6.03
C LYS A 116 -13.00 -5.03 5.99
N PRO A 117 -12.44 -4.76 4.80
CA PRO A 117 -11.33 -3.83 4.68
C PRO A 117 -11.69 -2.44 5.22
N ILE A 118 -10.77 -1.83 5.95
CA ILE A 118 -10.87 -0.49 6.52
C ILE A 118 -10.71 0.52 5.40
N GLU A 119 -11.67 1.45 5.27
CA GLU A 119 -11.63 2.50 4.25
C GLU A 119 -10.58 3.56 4.59
N LEU A 120 -9.66 3.80 3.65
CA LEU A 120 -8.71 4.89 3.72
C LEU A 120 -9.32 6.13 3.07
N ARG A 121 -8.84 7.30 3.48
CA ARG A 121 -9.19 8.57 2.84
C ARG A 121 -8.51 8.64 1.49
N PHE A 122 -9.14 8.04 0.48
CA PHE A 122 -8.61 7.84 -0.88
C PHE A 122 -7.90 9.09 -1.45
N VAL A 123 -8.43 10.29 -1.22
CA VAL A 123 -7.83 11.56 -1.70
C VAL A 123 -6.41 11.82 -1.19
N LEU A 124 -6.01 11.24 -0.05
CA LEU A 124 -4.65 11.34 0.49
C LEU A 124 -3.68 10.30 -0.07
N PHE A 125 -4.22 9.25 -0.68
CA PHE A 125 -3.45 8.09 -1.16
C PHE A 125 -3.59 7.91 -2.67
N GLN A 126 -3.58 9.01 -3.43
CA GLN A 126 -3.68 9.00 -4.89
C GLN A 126 -2.39 8.59 -5.62
N MET A 127 -1.24 8.73 -4.96
CA MET A 127 0.07 8.46 -5.55
C MET A 127 1.04 8.03 -4.46
N VAL A 128 1.05 6.73 -4.16
CA VAL A 128 1.83 6.13 -3.09
C VAL A 128 2.93 5.27 -3.69
N SER A 129 4.19 5.69 -3.53
CA SER A 129 5.38 4.93 -3.90
C SER A 129 5.94 4.14 -2.71
N SER A 130 5.72 4.63 -1.49
CA SER A 130 6.01 3.92 -0.25
C SER A 130 4.96 4.21 0.81
N LEU A 131 4.73 3.25 1.71
CA LEU A 131 3.84 3.36 2.85
C LEU A 131 4.56 2.87 4.10
N THR A 132 4.62 3.71 5.13
CA THR A 132 5.06 3.31 6.46
C THR A 132 3.84 3.19 7.38
N LEU A 133 3.71 2.06 8.05
CA LEU A 133 2.71 1.81 9.09
C LEU A 133 3.43 1.75 10.44
N PHE A 134 3.01 2.61 11.36
CA PHE A 134 3.46 2.59 12.74
C PHE A 134 2.35 2.07 13.64
N VAL A 135 2.63 0.99 14.36
CA VAL A 135 1.81 0.47 15.46
C VAL A 135 2.49 0.89 16.75
N GLY A 136 1.81 1.70 17.56
CA GLY A 136 2.33 2.17 18.85
C GLY A 136 1.61 1.58 20.07
N ALA A 137 0.53 0.83 19.86
CA ALA A 137 -0.22 0.19 20.93
C ALA A 137 -1.04 -0.99 20.40
N ASN A 138 -1.25 -2.00 21.24
CA ASN A 138 -2.16 -3.12 21.01
C ASN A 138 -3.45 -2.98 21.86
N GLN A 139 -4.45 -3.81 21.59
CA GLN A 139 -5.78 -3.71 22.20
C GLN A 139 -5.81 -4.14 23.67
N SER A 140 -4.92 -5.03 24.11
CA SER A 140 -4.84 -5.46 25.52
C SER A 140 -3.92 -4.61 26.40
N GLY A 141 -3.10 -3.73 25.82
CA GLY A 141 -1.97 -3.10 26.52
C GLY A 141 -0.89 -4.10 26.94
N GLY A 142 -0.72 -5.18 26.18
CA GLY A 142 0.32 -6.18 26.39
C GLY A 142 1.66 -5.75 25.79
N GLU A 143 2.70 -6.56 25.98
CA GLU A 143 4.06 -6.26 25.50
C GLU A 143 4.32 -6.71 24.06
N GLU A 144 3.35 -7.37 23.42
CA GLU A 144 3.52 -7.94 22.08
C GLU A 144 2.37 -7.56 21.15
N THR A 145 2.70 -7.25 19.91
CA THR A 145 1.74 -7.04 18.82
C THR A 145 1.88 -8.15 17.80
N VAL A 146 0.75 -8.74 17.39
CA VAL A 146 0.70 -9.78 16.36
C VAL A 146 -0.18 -9.35 15.19
N ILE A 147 0.30 -9.56 13.97
CA ILE A 147 -0.45 -9.34 12.73
C ILE A 147 -0.37 -10.62 11.88
N GLN A 148 -1.51 -11.28 11.65
CA GLN A 148 -1.61 -12.48 10.83
C GLN A 148 -1.71 -12.17 9.34
N ARG A 149 -2.46 -11.12 8.99
CA ARG A 149 -2.66 -10.71 7.60
C ARG A 149 -2.55 -9.20 7.48
N LEU A 150 -1.82 -8.75 6.46
CA LEU A 150 -1.77 -7.37 6.00
C LEU A 150 -2.02 -7.35 4.49
N GLN A 151 -3.08 -6.67 4.06
CA GLN A 151 -3.37 -6.45 2.63
C GLN A 151 -3.60 -4.96 2.37
N LEU A 152 -2.98 -4.48 1.30
CA LEU A 152 -3.20 -3.13 0.78
C LEU A 152 -4.05 -3.25 -0.48
N LEU A 153 -5.25 -2.67 -0.44
CA LEU A 153 -6.20 -2.78 -1.54
C LEU A 153 -6.35 -1.44 -2.25
N GLY A 154 -6.35 -1.49 -3.58
CA GLY A 154 -6.43 -0.28 -4.38
C GLY A 154 -6.28 -0.54 -5.86
N ALA A 155 -5.56 0.33 -6.56
CA ALA A 155 -5.30 0.17 -7.99
C ALA A 155 -3.92 0.72 -8.37
N PRO A 156 -3.20 0.10 -9.32
CA PRO A 156 -1.97 0.66 -9.86
C PRO A 156 -2.26 1.95 -10.63
N ILE A 157 -1.27 2.85 -10.66
CA ILE A 157 -1.34 4.02 -11.54
C ILE A 157 -0.87 3.60 -12.91
N VAL A 158 -1.83 3.26 -13.78
CA VAL A 158 -1.54 3.02 -15.19
C VAL A 158 -1.30 4.37 -15.85
N HIS A 159 -0.05 4.60 -16.25
CA HIS A 159 0.22 5.63 -17.24
C HIS A 159 -0.29 5.11 -18.58
N GLU A 160 -1.49 5.51 -18.98
CA GLU A 160 -1.93 5.39 -20.38
C GLU A 160 -1.02 6.29 -21.23
N GLY A 161 0.17 5.79 -21.54
CA GLY A 161 0.96 6.29 -22.64
C GLY A 161 0.12 6.12 -23.88
N ALA A 162 -0.34 7.25 -24.43
CA ALA A 162 -1.04 7.31 -25.71
C ALA A 162 -0.29 6.47 -26.75
N LYS A 163 -0.73 5.23 -26.97
CA LYS A 163 -0.42 4.48 -28.17
C LYS A 163 -1.14 5.21 -29.30
N ARG A 164 -0.59 6.32 -29.78
CA ARG A 164 -0.91 6.81 -31.11
C ARG A 164 -0.61 5.64 -32.04
N SER A 165 -1.64 5.12 -32.68
CA SER A 165 -1.49 4.08 -33.68
C SER A 165 -0.52 4.58 -34.75
N LYS A 166 0.24 3.66 -35.37
CA LYS A 166 1.12 3.95 -36.50
C LYS A 166 0.37 4.73 -37.61
N GLU A 167 -0.94 4.45 -37.75
CA GLU A 167 -1.88 5.13 -38.64
C GLU A 167 -1.99 6.65 -38.40
N ASP A 168 -1.98 7.12 -37.15
CA ASP A 168 -2.05 8.56 -36.86
C ASP A 168 -0.71 9.28 -37.13
N GLN A 169 0.42 8.57 -37.07
CA GLN A 169 1.73 9.12 -37.45
C GLN A 169 1.90 9.18 -38.98
N ASP A 170 1.38 8.19 -39.70
CA ASP A 170 1.42 8.14 -41.17
C ASP A 170 0.47 9.16 -41.81
N ARG A 171 -0.68 9.46 -41.17
CA ARG A 171 -1.61 10.49 -41.66
C ARG A 171 -1.08 11.92 -41.51
N ALA A 172 -0.19 12.16 -40.55
CA ALA A 172 0.41 13.47 -40.29
C ALA A 172 1.59 13.81 -41.21
N THR A 173 2.23 12.81 -41.82
CA THR A 173 3.40 13.01 -42.70
C THR A 173 3.06 13.09 -44.19
N LYS A 174 1.80 12.81 -44.58
CA LYS A 174 1.37 12.78 -45.99
C LYS A 174 0.48 13.95 -46.44
N GLY A 175 0.06 14.84 -45.54
CA GLY A 175 -0.69 16.05 -45.88
C GLY A 175 0.25 17.25 -46.02
N ASP A 176 0.11 18.03 -47.09
CA ASP A 176 0.79 19.30 -47.37
C ASP A 176 2.25 19.27 -47.86
N TRP A 177 2.49 18.79 -49.09
CA TRP A 177 3.57 19.37 -49.92
C TRP A 177 3.42 19.26 -51.45
N LEU A 178 2.24 18.94 -51.99
CA LEU A 178 2.00 18.95 -53.45
C LEU A 178 0.78 19.81 -53.79
N GLY A 179 0.83 21.08 -53.37
CA GLY A 179 -0.01 22.15 -53.89
C GLY A 179 0.54 22.61 -55.24
N SER A 180 -0.12 22.14 -56.29
CA SER A 180 -0.01 22.55 -57.69
C SER A 180 0.26 24.05 -57.90
N GLY A 181 1.45 24.38 -58.41
CA GLY A 181 1.71 25.63 -59.12
C GLY A 181 1.55 25.42 -60.62
N THR A 182 0.32 25.53 -61.13
CA THR A 182 0.02 25.63 -62.56
C THR A 182 -0.40 27.05 -62.93
N ALA A 183 -0.11 27.40 -64.20
CA ALA A 183 -0.39 28.64 -64.94
C ALA A 183 0.72 29.70 -64.84
N GLY A 184 1.40 30.13 -65.90
CA GLY A 184 1.12 30.08 -67.33
C GLY A 184 0.56 31.42 -67.81
N ALA A 185 1.43 32.28 -68.36
CA ALA A 185 1.22 33.28 -69.42
C ALA A 185 2.40 34.28 -69.40
#